data_AF-A0A926ZTP6-F1
#
_entry.id   AF-A0A926ZTP6-F1
#
_cell.length_a   1.000
_cell.length_b   1.000
_cell.length_c   1.000
_cell.angle_alpha   90.00
_cell.angle_beta   90.00
_cell.angle_gamma   90.00
#
_symmetry.space_group_name_H-M   'P 1'
#
loop_
_entity.id
_entity.type
_entity.pdbx_description
1 polymer ?
#
loop_
_entity_poly.entity_id
_entity_poly.type
_entity_poly.pdbx_seq_one_letter_code
_entity_poly.pdbx_strand_id
1 'polypeptide(L)'
;MDYLISKNGKLQKILGWLLDKSNSKLFFCSQVQARGFYLDLIYNYEISQSFVLSSNLISTLNLYIALNETNNNIINHLFVLEHSLYWLVVCSRLFTPYIPFSKRFREQMIQFGYAFTNVGKSCQILAANNVVHIDFYNGILRLWHQVLSFNYNSEESFSEWWRTYGESWTLDLKQIMRNYLNLGHEWQFDTEDKELLEKYYAVGQLLINGLNNCSMNSQAKSRIEALLFLPIVEIEKHKY
;
A
#
# COMPACT_ATOMS: atom_id res chain seq x y z
N MET A 1 -17.48 -15.49 -1.38
CA MET A 1 -16.26 -14.87 -0.82
C MET A 1 -16.64 -13.79 0.19
N ASP A 2 -17.41 -12.77 -0.19
CA ASP A 2 -17.67 -11.61 0.68
C ASP A 2 -18.51 -11.90 1.93
N TYR A 3 -19.37 -12.93 1.87
CA TYR A 3 -20.06 -13.46 3.05
C TYR A 3 -19.12 -14.00 4.13
N LEU A 4 -17.88 -14.35 3.81
CA LEU A 4 -16.87 -14.78 4.78
C LEU A 4 -16.60 -13.67 5.80
N ILE A 5 -16.62 -12.41 5.35
CA ILE A 5 -16.22 -11.25 6.13
C ILE A 5 -17.38 -10.28 6.41
N SER A 6 -18.62 -10.66 6.07
CA SER A 6 -19.79 -9.78 6.14
C SER A 6 -20.12 -9.32 7.56
N LYS A 7 -19.81 -10.15 8.56
CA LYS A 7 -20.04 -9.85 9.98
C LYS A 7 -18.86 -9.13 10.65
N ASN A 8 -17.69 -9.05 10.00
CA ASN A 8 -16.53 -8.37 10.56
C ASN A 8 -16.57 -6.88 10.19
N GLY A 9 -16.89 -6.02 11.16
CA GLY A 9 -17.02 -4.58 10.95
C GLY A 9 -15.73 -3.87 10.52
N LYS A 10 -14.55 -4.33 10.97
CA LYS A 10 -13.27 -3.74 10.56
C LYS A 10 -12.95 -4.08 9.11
N LEU A 11 -13.13 -5.34 8.71
CA LEU A 11 -12.93 -5.75 7.31
C LEU A 11 -13.94 -5.07 6.37
N GLN A 12 -15.20 -4.89 6.78
CA GLN A 12 -16.17 -4.12 5.98
C GLN A 12 -15.75 -2.64 5.83
N LYS A 13 -15.17 -2.02 6.87
CA LYS A 13 -14.59 -0.67 6.76
C LYS A 13 -13.43 -0.61 5.77
N ILE A 14 -12.57 -1.63 5.74
CA ILE A 14 -11.52 -1.72 4.71
C ILE A 14 -12.14 -1.74 3.33
N LEU A 15 -13.10 -2.64 3.08
CA LEU A 15 -13.74 -2.74 1.76
C LEU A 15 -14.40 -1.42 1.35
N GLY A 16 -14.98 -0.69 2.31
CA GLY A 16 -15.55 0.65 2.06
C GLY A 16 -14.46 1.62 1.64
N TRP A 17 -13.33 1.64 2.36
CA TRP A 17 -12.18 2.44 2.00
C TRP A 17 -11.55 2.04 0.65
N LEU A 18 -11.47 0.75 0.31
CA LEU A 18 -11.02 0.27 -1.00
C LEU A 18 -11.92 0.79 -2.11
N LEU A 19 -13.25 0.74 -1.90
CA LEU A 19 -14.23 1.28 -2.83
C LEU A 19 -14.04 2.79 -3.01
N ASP A 20 -13.96 3.54 -1.91
CA ASP A 20 -13.74 4.99 -1.94
C ASP A 20 -12.44 5.35 -2.64
N LYS A 21 -11.34 4.62 -2.38
CA LYS A 21 -10.06 4.81 -3.09
C LYS A 21 -10.17 4.48 -4.56
N SER A 22 -10.86 3.40 -4.93
CA SER A 22 -11.09 3.04 -6.34
C SER A 22 -11.98 4.03 -7.09
N ASN A 23 -12.82 4.77 -6.37
CA ASN A 23 -13.68 5.84 -6.90
C ASN A 23 -13.03 7.23 -6.85
N SER A 24 -12.03 7.42 -5.99
CA SER A 24 -11.16 8.60 -6.07
C SER A 24 -10.59 8.66 -7.48
N LYS A 25 -10.38 9.87 -8.01
CA LYS A 25 -10.07 10.22 -9.41
C LYS A 25 -8.76 9.61 -9.98
N LEU A 26 -8.57 8.30 -9.80
CA LEU A 26 -7.61 7.42 -10.44
C LEU A 26 -8.13 7.14 -11.85
N PHE A 27 -8.20 8.19 -12.68
CA PHE A 27 -8.78 8.20 -14.05
C PHE A 27 -8.19 7.18 -15.02
N PHE A 28 -7.28 6.34 -14.56
CA PHE A 28 -6.33 5.63 -15.37
C PHE A 28 -6.43 4.10 -15.20
N CYS A 29 -6.99 3.56 -14.09
CA CYS A 29 -7.15 2.10 -13.86
C CYS A 29 -8.62 1.69 -13.71
N SER A 30 -8.91 0.40 -13.92
CA SER A 30 -10.22 -0.14 -13.58
C SER A 30 -10.39 -0.16 -12.05
N GLN A 31 -11.63 0.01 -11.58
CA GLN A 31 -11.88 0.07 -10.13
C GLN A 31 -11.47 -1.24 -9.43
N VAL A 32 -11.69 -2.38 -10.06
CA VAL A 32 -11.28 -3.69 -9.52
C VAL A 32 -9.76 -3.78 -9.38
N GLN A 33 -9.01 -3.28 -10.36
CA GLN A 33 -7.55 -3.23 -10.30
C GLN A 33 -7.06 -2.37 -9.14
N ALA A 34 -7.67 -1.20 -8.92
CA ALA A 34 -7.37 -0.34 -7.77
C ALA A 34 -7.68 -1.05 -6.44
N ARG A 35 -8.85 -1.68 -6.31
CA ARG A 35 -9.21 -2.43 -5.09
C ARG A 35 -8.26 -3.60 -4.83
N GLY A 36 -7.86 -4.33 -5.88
CA GLY A 36 -6.88 -5.40 -5.80
C GLY A 36 -5.51 -4.91 -5.33
N PHE A 37 -5.01 -3.81 -5.91
CA PHE A 37 -3.76 -3.17 -5.48
C PHE A 37 -3.78 -2.78 -3.99
N TYR A 38 -4.82 -2.09 -3.55
CA TYR A 38 -4.90 -1.65 -2.16
C TYR A 38 -5.12 -2.81 -1.18
N LEU A 39 -5.79 -3.88 -1.61
CA LEU A 39 -5.90 -5.10 -0.81
C LEU A 39 -4.55 -5.83 -0.70
N ASP A 40 -3.78 -5.94 -1.79
CA ASP A 40 -2.39 -6.44 -1.75
C ASP A 40 -1.55 -5.61 -0.77
N LEU A 41 -1.69 -4.29 -0.82
CA LEU A 41 -0.94 -3.36 0.03
C LEU A 41 -1.25 -3.57 1.52
N ILE A 42 -2.54 -3.66 1.89
CA ILE A 42 -2.96 -3.92 3.26
C ILE A 42 -2.49 -5.32 3.70
N TYR A 43 -2.68 -6.34 2.86
CA TYR A 43 -2.27 -7.70 3.18
C TYR A 43 -0.75 -7.78 3.45
N ASN A 44 0.06 -7.19 2.56
CA ASN A 44 1.52 -7.21 2.72
C ASN A 44 1.96 -6.48 3.99
N TYR A 45 1.30 -5.37 4.33
CA TYR A 45 1.63 -4.55 5.49
C TYR A 45 1.16 -5.14 6.83
N GLU A 46 -0.09 -5.62 6.90
CA GLU A 46 -0.73 -6.03 8.15
C GLU A 46 -0.56 -7.52 8.46
N ILE A 47 -0.43 -8.35 7.41
CA ILE A 47 -0.43 -9.82 7.51
C ILE A 47 0.95 -10.40 7.20
N SER A 48 1.40 -10.26 5.96
CA SER A 48 2.60 -10.95 5.45
C SER A 48 3.88 -10.52 6.17
N GLN A 49 4.01 -9.22 6.46
CA GLN A 49 5.24 -8.61 6.97
C GLN A 49 6.48 -9.01 6.13
N SER A 50 6.32 -9.37 4.86
CA SER A 50 7.42 -9.84 4.03
C SER A 50 8.40 -8.69 3.77
N PHE A 51 9.54 -8.72 4.47
CA PHE A 51 10.59 -7.69 4.50
C PHE A 51 11.37 -7.46 3.20
N VAL A 52 10.85 -7.89 2.04
CA VAL A 52 11.61 -7.88 0.79
C VAL A 52 10.98 -6.90 -0.21
N LEU A 53 11.47 -5.65 -0.21
CA LEU A 53 11.48 -4.87 -1.45
C LEU A 53 12.50 -5.52 -2.38
N SER A 54 12.01 -6.36 -3.30
CA SER A 54 12.78 -6.66 -4.49
C SER A 54 12.85 -5.39 -5.35
N SER A 55 13.84 -5.27 -6.23
CA SER A 55 13.90 -4.20 -7.23
C SER A 55 12.70 -4.19 -8.19
N ASN A 56 11.85 -5.22 -8.14
CA ASN A 56 10.66 -5.36 -8.95
C ASN A 56 9.39 -5.39 -8.06
N LEU A 57 9.18 -4.31 -7.31
CA LEU A 57 8.06 -4.01 -6.40
C LEU A 57 6.70 -4.61 -6.81
N ILE A 58 6.38 -4.52 -8.10
CA ILE A 58 5.13 -4.98 -8.70
C ILE A 58 4.97 -6.49 -8.57
N SER A 59 6.06 -7.28 -8.57
CA SER A 59 6.04 -8.75 -8.47
C SER A 59 5.45 -9.30 -7.17
N THR A 60 5.28 -8.45 -6.15
CA THR A 60 4.70 -8.82 -4.85
C THR A 60 3.21 -8.50 -4.72
N LEU A 61 2.65 -7.78 -5.70
CA LEU A 61 1.26 -7.34 -5.74
C LEU A 61 0.46 -8.31 -6.63
N ASN A 62 0.15 -9.48 -6.06
CA ASN A 62 -0.42 -10.59 -6.80
C ASN A 62 -1.78 -10.27 -7.42
N LEU A 63 -2.66 -9.57 -6.68
CA LEU A 63 -3.96 -9.16 -7.21
C LEU A 63 -3.79 -8.08 -8.27
N TYR A 64 -2.93 -7.09 -8.04
CA TYR A 64 -2.65 -6.03 -9.02
C TYR A 64 -2.15 -6.59 -10.34
N ILE A 65 -1.17 -7.50 -10.32
CA ILE A 65 -0.64 -8.14 -11.53
C ILE A 65 -1.74 -8.90 -12.26
N ALA A 66 -2.50 -9.71 -11.52
CA ALA A 66 -3.52 -10.57 -12.11
C ALA A 66 -4.70 -9.79 -12.71
N LEU A 67 -4.93 -8.55 -12.24
CA LEU A 67 -5.97 -7.63 -12.72
C LEU A 67 -5.43 -6.56 -13.68
N ASN A 68 -4.16 -6.64 -14.12
CA ASN A 68 -3.56 -5.60 -14.93
C ASN A 68 -4.01 -5.67 -16.40
N GLU A 69 -4.77 -4.66 -16.84
CA GLU A 69 -5.36 -4.65 -18.18
C GLU A 69 -4.55 -3.83 -19.20
N THR A 70 -3.79 -2.80 -18.79
CA THR A 70 -2.88 -2.03 -19.67
C THR A 70 -1.76 -1.34 -18.88
N ASN A 71 -0.58 -1.22 -19.49
CA ASN A 71 0.58 -0.58 -18.86
C ASN A 71 0.47 0.95 -18.92
N ASN A 72 -0.12 1.56 -17.88
CA ASN A 72 -0.17 3.02 -17.77
C ASN A 72 0.94 3.50 -16.83
N ASN A 73 1.92 4.20 -17.40
CA ASN A 73 3.09 4.64 -16.65
C ASN A 73 2.75 5.55 -15.45
N ILE A 74 1.72 6.39 -15.57
CA ILE A 74 1.31 7.30 -14.49
C ILE A 74 0.74 6.50 -13.31
N ILE A 75 -0.08 5.48 -13.57
CA ILE A 75 -0.63 4.61 -12.51
C ILE A 75 0.45 3.84 -11.81
N ASN A 76 1.37 3.26 -12.59
CA ASN A 76 2.50 2.53 -12.03
C ASN A 76 3.27 3.41 -11.05
N HIS A 77 3.54 4.68 -11.42
CA HIS A 77 4.18 5.62 -10.51
C HIS A 77 3.32 5.95 -9.29
N LEU A 78 2.00 6.08 -9.42
CA LEU A 78 1.14 6.30 -8.27
C LEU A 78 1.14 5.11 -7.30
N PHE A 79 1.02 3.89 -7.81
CA PHE A 79 1.07 2.68 -6.99
C PHE A 79 2.45 2.45 -6.39
N VAL A 80 3.53 2.71 -7.13
CA VAL A 80 4.91 2.69 -6.61
C VAL A 80 5.07 3.72 -5.49
N LEU A 81 4.54 4.94 -5.66
CA LEU A 81 4.57 5.98 -4.64
C LEU A 81 3.86 5.51 -3.36
N GLU A 82 2.59 5.13 -3.46
CA GLU A 82 1.77 4.78 -2.29
C GLU A 82 2.30 3.54 -1.56
N HIS A 83 2.76 2.54 -2.31
CA HIS A 83 3.42 1.38 -1.73
C HIS A 83 4.74 1.74 -1.03
N SER A 84 5.58 2.58 -1.65
CA SER A 84 6.85 2.98 -1.05
C SER A 84 6.66 3.83 0.21
N LEU A 85 5.60 4.65 0.28
CA LEU A 85 5.25 5.38 1.50
C LEU A 85 4.89 4.45 2.65
N TYR A 86 4.10 3.39 2.39
CA TYR A 86 3.83 2.37 3.40
C TYR A 86 5.11 1.70 3.89
N TRP A 87 6.04 1.40 2.97
CA TRP A 87 7.33 0.83 3.34
C TRP A 87 8.19 1.75 4.19
N LEU A 88 8.19 3.06 3.94
CA LEU A 88 8.85 4.02 4.82
C LEU A 88 8.28 3.95 6.25
N VAL A 89 6.96 3.78 6.39
CA VAL A 89 6.34 3.54 7.70
C VAL A 89 6.75 2.17 8.28
N VAL A 90 6.85 1.10 7.49
CA VAL A 90 7.36 -0.19 8.00
C VAL A 90 8.79 -0.04 8.52
N CYS A 91 9.69 0.50 7.70
CA CYS A 91 11.09 0.72 8.05
C CYS A 91 11.21 1.56 9.32
N SER A 92 10.37 2.60 9.47
CA SER A 92 10.38 3.45 10.66
C SER A 92 10.14 2.67 11.97
N ARG A 93 9.25 1.66 11.94
CA ARG A 93 8.97 0.80 13.10
C ARG A 93 10.16 -0.11 13.42
N LEU A 94 10.90 -0.55 12.41
CA LEU A 94 12.06 -1.42 12.58
C LEU A 94 13.26 -0.69 13.21
N PHE A 95 13.37 0.61 12.98
CA PHE A 95 14.39 1.47 13.59
C PHE A 95 14.04 1.93 15.02
N THR A 96 12.86 1.58 15.53
CA THR A 96 12.42 1.98 16.88
C THR A 96 13.22 1.22 17.95
N PRO A 97 13.75 1.89 18.99
CA PRO A 97 14.94 1.45 19.76
C PRO A 97 14.77 0.22 20.68
N TYR A 98 13.62 -0.45 20.69
CA TYR A 98 13.38 -1.62 21.54
C TYR A 98 13.90 -2.93 20.92
N ILE A 99 14.20 -2.93 19.63
CA ILE A 99 14.85 -4.06 18.97
C ILE A 99 16.33 -3.69 18.89
N PRO A 100 17.27 -4.53 19.38
CA PRO A 100 18.69 -4.28 19.19
C PRO A 100 18.92 -4.03 17.70
N PHE A 101 19.46 -2.85 17.35
CA PHE A 101 20.02 -2.57 16.03
C PHE A 101 21.00 -3.72 15.75
N SER A 102 20.52 -4.71 15.00
CA SER A 102 21.14 -6.02 14.88
C SER A 102 21.67 -6.17 13.45
N LYS A 103 22.33 -7.29 13.17
CA LYS A 103 23.01 -7.68 11.91
C LYS A 103 22.33 -7.30 10.58
N ARG A 104 21.05 -6.89 10.58
CA ARG A 104 20.24 -6.48 9.43
C ARG A 104 20.13 -4.96 9.21
N PHE A 105 20.79 -4.11 10.00
CA PHE A 105 20.73 -2.65 9.83
C PHE A 105 21.05 -2.22 8.39
N ARG A 106 22.10 -2.78 7.79
CA ARG A 106 22.47 -2.51 6.40
C ARG A 106 21.35 -2.85 5.42
N GLU A 107 20.70 -4.00 5.60
CA GLU A 107 19.57 -4.42 4.75
C GLU A 107 18.41 -3.44 4.91
N GLN A 108 18.04 -3.09 6.15
CA GLN A 108 16.98 -2.14 6.42
C GLN A 108 17.26 -0.75 5.84
N MET A 109 18.51 -0.27 5.90
CA MET A 109 18.90 1.00 5.29
C MET A 109 18.86 0.97 3.76
N ILE A 110 19.24 -0.16 3.15
CA ILE A 110 19.09 -0.36 1.70
C ILE A 110 17.60 -0.29 1.32
N GLN A 111 16.75 -1.00 2.04
CA GLN A 111 15.29 -1.04 1.83
C GLN A 111 14.66 0.35 2.01
N PHE A 112 15.06 1.06 3.07
CA PHE A 112 14.66 2.45 3.34
C PHE A 112 15.09 3.37 2.19
N GLY A 113 16.35 3.29 1.74
CA GLY A 113 16.87 4.06 0.62
C GLY A 113 16.15 3.78 -0.71
N TYR A 114 15.78 2.53 -0.98
CA TYR A 114 14.97 2.18 -2.14
C TYR A 114 13.57 2.78 -2.07
N ALA A 115 12.89 2.67 -0.93
CA ALA A 115 11.57 3.26 -0.73
C ALA A 115 11.62 4.79 -0.93
N PHE A 116 12.62 5.48 -0.36
CA PHE A 116 12.83 6.91 -0.59
C PHE A 116 13.03 7.25 -2.07
N THR A 117 13.90 6.51 -2.75
CA THR A 117 14.19 6.74 -4.16
C THR A 117 12.93 6.59 -5.01
N ASN A 118 12.10 5.59 -4.72
CA ASN A 118 10.85 5.36 -5.43
C ASN A 118 9.82 6.45 -5.15
N VAL A 119 9.70 6.89 -3.90
CA VAL A 119 8.85 8.03 -3.52
C VAL A 119 9.30 9.27 -4.28
N GLY A 120 10.58 9.64 -4.23
CA GLY A 120 11.12 10.83 -4.89
C GLY A 120 10.88 10.83 -6.40
N LYS A 121 11.25 9.74 -7.09
CA LYS A 121 11.06 9.59 -8.54
C LYS A 121 9.58 9.66 -8.93
N SER A 122 8.72 8.94 -8.21
CA SER A 122 7.30 8.88 -8.53
C SER A 122 6.60 10.20 -8.22
N CYS A 123 6.91 10.84 -7.09
CA CYS A 123 6.41 12.17 -6.77
C CYS A 123 6.75 13.19 -7.86
N GLN A 124 8.00 13.21 -8.34
CA GLN A 124 8.42 14.13 -9.39
C GLN A 124 7.60 13.94 -10.67
N ILE A 125 7.43 12.69 -11.11
CA ILE A 125 6.65 12.36 -12.32
C ILE A 125 5.18 12.71 -12.12
N LEU A 126 4.59 12.36 -11.00
CA LEU A 126 3.18 12.60 -10.71
C LEU A 126 2.89 14.10 -10.54
N ALA A 127 3.80 14.87 -9.93
CA ALA A 127 3.67 16.31 -9.79
C ALA A 127 3.73 17.01 -11.16
N ALA A 128 4.64 16.58 -12.03
CA ALA A 128 4.73 17.10 -13.41
C ALA A 128 3.46 16.81 -14.24
N ASN A 129 2.67 15.80 -13.85
CA ASN A 129 1.39 15.44 -14.48
C ASN A 129 0.16 15.94 -13.69
N ASN A 130 0.33 16.82 -12.70
CA ASN A 130 -0.75 17.33 -11.83
C ASN A 130 -1.57 16.24 -11.11
N VAL A 131 -0.98 15.07 -10.87
CA VAL A 131 -1.64 13.96 -10.17
C VAL A 131 -1.50 14.09 -8.65
N VAL A 132 -0.35 14.60 -8.17
CA VAL A 132 -0.14 14.89 -6.74
C VAL A 132 0.01 16.38 -6.50
N HIS A 133 -0.48 16.84 -5.35
CA HIS A 133 -0.42 18.24 -4.96
C HIS A 133 1.02 18.68 -4.68
N ILE A 134 1.34 19.95 -4.98
CA ILE A 134 2.68 20.50 -4.73
C ILE A 134 3.03 20.48 -3.24
N ASP A 135 2.05 20.72 -2.36
CA ASP A 135 2.27 20.69 -0.91
C ASP A 135 2.58 19.29 -0.37
N PHE A 136 2.01 18.25 -1.00
CA PHE A 136 2.39 16.87 -0.71
C PHE A 136 3.86 16.65 -1.04
N TYR A 137 4.28 17.07 -2.25
CA TYR A 137 5.67 16.95 -2.68
C TYR A 137 6.63 17.72 -1.76
N ASN A 138 6.30 18.96 -1.41
CA ASN A 138 7.09 19.77 -0.47
C ASN A 138 7.18 19.13 0.92
N GLY A 139 6.10 18.54 1.42
CA GLY A 139 6.09 17.80 2.68
C GLY A 139 7.04 16.61 2.66
N ILE A 140 7.02 15.81 1.59
CA ILE A 140 7.93 14.69 1.39
C ILE A 140 9.39 15.16 1.28
N LEU A 141 9.66 16.23 0.53
CA LEU A 141 11.01 16.81 0.43
C LEU A 141 11.54 17.28 1.79
N ARG A 142 10.69 17.91 2.61
CA ARG A 142 11.06 18.32 3.97
C ARG A 142 11.50 17.13 4.82
N LEU A 143 10.72 16.05 4.83
CA LEU A 143 11.06 14.82 5.52
C LEU A 143 12.36 14.20 5.01
N TRP A 144 12.59 14.30 3.70
CA TRP A 144 13.83 13.86 3.10
C TRP A 144 15.02 14.68 3.59
N HIS A 145 14.95 16.00 3.58
CA HIS A 145 16.03 16.86 4.09
C HIS A 145 16.35 16.61 5.57
N GLN A 146 15.35 16.32 6.40
CA GLN A 146 15.56 15.94 7.80
C GLN A 146 16.39 14.66 7.91
N VAL A 147 16.01 13.60 7.19
CA VAL A 147 16.79 12.36 7.14
C VAL A 147 18.14 12.62 6.49
N LEU A 148 18.29 13.53 5.53
CA LEU A 148 19.60 13.77 4.93
C LEU A 148 20.55 14.58 5.82
N SER A 149 20.05 15.20 6.87
CA SER A 149 20.81 16.13 7.73
C SER A 149 21.68 15.44 8.79
N PHE A 150 21.52 14.12 9.01
CA PHE A 150 22.36 13.39 9.96
C PHE A 150 23.72 13.03 9.35
N ASN A 151 24.70 12.81 10.21
CA ASN A 151 26.05 12.42 9.80
C ASN A 151 26.08 10.92 9.43
N TYR A 152 26.25 10.59 8.15
CA TYR A 152 26.27 9.20 7.63
C TYR A 152 27.49 8.37 8.02
N ASN A 153 28.39 8.93 8.82
CA ASN A 153 29.69 8.31 9.07
C ASN A 153 29.60 7.04 9.92
N SER A 154 28.47 6.74 10.57
CA SER A 154 28.28 5.46 11.26
C SER A 154 26.82 5.06 11.51
N GLU A 155 26.61 3.77 11.77
CA GLU A 155 25.35 3.20 12.24
C GLU A 155 24.90 3.83 13.57
N GLU A 156 25.84 4.10 14.49
CA GLU A 156 25.51 4.76 15.77
C GLU A 156 24.96 6.17 15.56
N SER A 157 25.50 6.90 14.57
CA SER A 157 25.04 8.26 14.26
C SER A 157 23.61 8.29 13.75
N PHE A 158 23.25 7.34 12.88
CA PHE A 158 21.87 7.19 12.42
C PHE A 158 20.94 6.73 13.55
N SER A 159 21.39 5.76 14.36
CA SER A 159 20.62 5.25 15.50
C SER A 159 20.29 6.35 16.50
N GLU A 160 21.26 7.21 16.82
CA GLU A 160 21.07 8.33 17.75
C GLU A 160 20.11 9.37 17.18
N TRP A 161 20.24 9.69 15.89
CA TRP A 161 19.29 10.57 15.20
C TRP A 161 17.88 9.97 15.22
N TRP A 162 17.74 8.69 14.89
CA TRP A 162 16.42 8.03 14.84
C TRP A 162 15.77 7.95 16.22
N ARG A 163 16.55 7.71 17.27
CA ARG A 163 16.08 7.73 18.66
C ARG A 163 15.53 9.10 19.06
N THR A 164 16.12 10.18 18.54
CA THR A 164 15.75 11.55 18.88
C THR A 164 14.59 12.08 18.03
N TYR A 165 14.59 11.81 16.72
CA TYR A 165 13.68 12.44 15.77
C TYR A 165 12.75 11.46 15.05
N GLY A 166 13.05 10.16 15.06
CA GLY A 166 12.36 9.16 14.25
C GLY A 166 10.87 9.03 14.54
N GLU A 167 10.44 9.17 15.80
CA GLU A 167 9.02 9.17 16.16
C GLU A 167 8.28 10.35 15.50
N SER A 168 8.79 11.57 15.70
CA SER A 168 8.23 12.78 15.10
C SER A 168 8.21 12.71 13.57
N TRP A 169 9.29 12.20 12.98
CA TRP A 169 9.41 12.00 11.54
C TRP A 169 8.33 11.04 11.00
N THR A 170 8.09 9.94 11.73
CA THR A 170 7.08 8.94 11.37
C THR A 170 5.67 9.50 11.47
N LEU A 171 5.40 10.31 12.50
CA LEU A 171 4.10 10.96 12.69
C LEU A 171 3.82 11.96 11.57
N ASP A 172 4.80 12.79 11.21
CA ASP A 172 4.71 13.73 10.10
C ASP A 172 4.45 12.99 8.77
N LEU A 173 5.18 11.89 8.50
CA LEU A 173 4.97 11.07 7.31
C LEU A 173 3.53 10.56 7.24
N LYS A 174 3.04 9.94 8.31
CA LYS A 174 1.67 9.44 8.39
C LYS A 174 0.63 10.55 8.21
N GLN A 175 0.88 11.74 8.75
CA GLN A 175 0.00 12.88 8.59
C GLN A 175 -0.07 13.35 7.13
N ILE A 176 1.07 13.44 6.44
CA ILE A 176 1.14 13.76 5.01
C ILE A 176 0.36 12.70 4.19
N MET A 177 0.59 11.42 4.46
CA MET A 177 -0.12 10.31 3.79
C MET A 177 -1.64 10.41 3.98
N ARG A 178 -2.11 10.69 5.19
CA ARG A 178 -3.54 10.84 5.48
C ARG A 178 -4.15 12.03 4.77
N ASN A 179 -3.51 13.20 4.87
CA ASN A 179 -4.06 14.46 4.38
C ASN A 179 -4.16 14.51 2.85
N TYR A 180 -3.18 13.96 2.14
CA TYR A 180 -3.10 14.10 0.68
C TYR A 180 -3.50 12.85 -0.10
N LEU A 181 -3.35 11.67 0.49
CA LEU A 181 -3.55 10.41 -0.23
C LEU A 181 -4.65 9.54 0.38
N ASN A 182 -5.22 9.93 1.52
CA ASN A 182 -6.14 9.08 2.30
C ASN A 182 -5.51 7.70 2.59
N LEU A 183 -4.22 7.69 2.97
CA LEU A 183 -3.43 6.50 3.33
C LEU A 183 -2.95 6.56 4.78
N GLY A 184 -2.39 5.44 5.29
CA GLY A 184 -1.80 5.40 6.63
C GLY A 184 -2.85 5.26 7.73
N HIS A 185 -3.96 4.60 7.40
CA HIS A 185 -4.99 4.21 8.37
C HIS A 185 -4.44 3.14 9.30
N GLU A 186 -4.66 3.32 10.60
CA GLU A 186 -4.29 2.34 11.61
C GLU A 186 -5.51 1.47 11.89
N TRP A 187 -5.58 0.31 11.23
CA TRP A 187 -6.77 -0.54 11.28
C TRP A 187 -6.95 -1.29 12.60
N GLN A 188 -5.88 -1.42 13.39
CA GLN A 188 -5.88 -2.06 14.72
C GLN A 188 -6.44 -3.49 14.67
N PHE A 189 -5.97 -4.30 13.71
CA PHE A 189 -6.37 -5.71 13.61
C PHE A 189 -5.85 -6.53 14.78
N ASP A 190 -6.76 -7.26 15.41
CA ASP A 190 -6.41 -8.35 16.32
C ASP A 190 -6.11 -9.63 15.52
N THR A 191 -5.80 -10.72 16.22
CA THR A 191 -5.46 -12.01 15.59
C THR A 191 -6.60 -12.54 14.73
N GLU A 192 -7.85 -12.41 15.19
CA GLU A 192 -9.02 -12.92 14.47
C GLU A 192 -9.26 -12.14 13.17
N ASP A 193 -9.13 -10.81 13.23
CA ASP A 193 -9.18 -9.95 12.04
C ASP A 193 -8.13 -10.35 11.01
N LYS A 194 -6.90 -10.62 11.45
CA LYS A 194 -5.77 -10.96 10.59
C LYS A 194 -5.98 -12.30 9.90
N GLU A 195 -6.35 -13.33 10.64
CA GLU A 195 -6.64 -14.66 10.08
C GLU A 195 -7.79 -14.60 9.07
N LEU A 196 -8.80 -13.78 9.36
CA LEU A 196 -9.95 -13.62 8.47
C LEU A 196 -9.59 -12.86 7.19
N LEU A 197 -8.77 -11.80 7.31
CA LEU A 197 -8.22 -11.07 6.17
C LEU A 197 -7.34 -11.97 5.30
N GLU A 198 -6.51 -12.81 5.90
CA GLU A 198 -5.66 -13.77 5.18
C GLU A 198 -6.49 -14.76 4.37
N LYS A 199 -7.53 -15.35 4.98
CA LYS A 199 -8.46 -16.25 4.28
C LYS A 199 -9.19 -15.52 3.15
N TYR A 200 -9.68 -14.31 3.40
CA TYR A 200 -10.35 -13.50 2.38
C TYR A 200 -9.42 -13.22 1.20
N TYR A 201 -8.20 -12.76 1.47
CA TYR A 201 -7.18 -12.50 0.46
C TYR A 201 -6.84 -13.74 -0.37
N ALA A 202 -6.61 -14.89 0.27
CA ALA A 202 -6.32 -16.15 -0.41
C ALA A 202 -7.47 -16.60 -1.34
N VAL A 203 -8.72 -16.48 -0.90
CA VAL A 203 -9.88 -16.78 -1.75
C VAL A 203 -9.97 -15.81 -2.93
N GLY A 204 -9.65 -14.53 -2.73
CA GLY A 204 -9.59 -13.53 -3.79
C GLY A 204 -8.59 -13.88 -4.88
N GLN A 205 -7.39 -14.28 -4.48
CA GLN A 205 -6.35 -14.74 -5.42
C GLN A 205 -6.81 -15.96 -6.21
N LEU A 206 -7.39 -16.96 -5.54
CA LEU A 206 -7.92 -18.16 -6.22
C LEU A 206 -9.01 -17.81 -7.23
N LEU A 207 -9.92 -16.89 -6.88
CA LEU A 207 -11.01 -16.48 -7.74
C LEU A 207 -10.50 -15.74 -8.99
N ILE A 208 -9.59 -14.79 -8.83
CA ILE A 208 -9.01 -14.06 -9.96
C ILE A 208 -8.18 -14.99 -10.86
N ASN A 209 -7.38 -15.88 -10.26
CA ASN A 209 -6.65 -16.90 -11.01
C ASN A 209 -7.61 -17.82 -11.78
N GLY A 210 -8.74 -18.19 -11.18
CA GLY A 210 -9.81 -18.93 -11.85
C GLY A 210 -10.38 -18.14 -13.03
N LEU A 211 -10.78 -16.89 -12.82
CA LEU A 211 -11.33 -16.01 -13.86
C LEU A 211 -10.36 -15.79 -15.03
N ASN A 212 -9.07 -15.70 -14.74
CA ASN A 212 -8.02 -15.54 -15.76
C ASN A 212 -7.80 -16.82 -16.59
N ASN A 213 -8.06 -18.00 -16.03
CA ASN A 213 -7.91 -19.28 -16.71
C ASN A 213 -9.22 -19.82 -17.31
N CYS A 214 -10.37 -19.20 -17.01
CA CYS A 214 -11.65 -19.61 -17.55
C CYS A 214 -11.86 -19.10 -18.99
N SER A 215 -12.31 -19.98 -19.89
CA SER A 215 -12.76 -19.64 -21.24
C SER A 215 -14.16 -18.99 -21.22
N MET A 216 -14.28 -17.85 -20.55
CA MET A 216 -15.52 -17.07 -20.45
C MET A 216 -15.43 -15.83 -21.35
N ASN A 217 -16.58 -15.35 -21.84
CA ASN A 217 -16.60 -14.09 -22.60
C ASN A 217 -16.17 -12.90 -21.72
N SER A 218 -15.55 -11.89 -22.33
CA SER A 218 -14.99 -10.74 -21.63
C SER A 218 -16.03 -9.97 -20.82
N GLN A 219 -17.26 -9.86 -21.31
CA GLN A 219 -18.32 -9.11 -20.63
C GLN A 219 -18.75 -9.78 -19.30
N ALA A 220 -18.90 -11.10 -19.28
CA ALA A 220 -19.24 -11.84 -18.07
C ALA A 220 -18.09 -11.80 -17.06
N LYS A 221 -16.83 -11.85 -17.54
CA LYS A 221 -15.64 -11.66 -16.70
C LYS A 221 -15.64 -10.29 -16.01
N SER A 222 -15.77 -9.21 -16.77
CA SER A 222 -15.77 -7.85 -16.21
C SER A 222 -16.93 -7.61 -15.25
N ARG A 223 -18.10 -8.24 -15.48
CA ARG A 223 -19.24 -8.18 -14.53
C ARG A 223 -18.91 -8.83 -13.19
N ILE A 224 -18.23 -9.98 -13.20
CA ILE A 224 -17.83 -10.66 -11.98
C ILE A 224 -16.73 -9.85 -11.27
N GLU A 225 -15.73 -9.37 -12.02
CA GLU A 225 -14.64 -8.56 -11.48
C GLU A 225 -15.12 -7.25 -10.85
N ALA A 226 -16.13 -6.61 -11.46
CA ALA A 226 -16.73 -5.39 -10.91
C ALA A 226 -17.28 -5.56 -9.49
N LEU A 227 -17.67 -6.78 -9.11
CA LEU A 227 -18.20 -7.12 -7.79
C LEU A 227 -17.12 -7.54 -6.78
N LEU A 228 -15.88 -7.75 -7.22
CA LEU A 228 -14.79 -8.18 -6.34
C LEU A 228 -14.39 -7.06 -5.39
N PHE A 229 -14.14 -7.45 -4.14
CA PHE A 229 -13.61 -6.59 -3.07
C PHE A 229 -14.52 -5.42 -2.71
N LEU A 230 -15.83 -5.59 -2.87
CA LEU A 230 -16.83 -4.62 -2.46
C LEU A 230 -17.36 -4.92 -1.05
N PRO A 231 -17.76 -3.88 -0.29
CA PRO A 231 -18.54 -4.05 0.92
C PRO A 231 -19.79 -4.89 0.66
N ILE A 232 -20.21 -5.69 1.64
CA ILE A 232 -21.41 -6.53 1.50
C ILE A 232 -22.66 -5.69 1.18
N VAL A 233 -22.73 -4.48 1.75
CA VAL A 233 -23.83 -3.52 1.52
C VAL A 233 -23.92 -3.05 0.07
N GLU A 234 -22.81 -3.05 -0.68
CA GLU A 234 -22.82 -2.72 -2.11
C GLU A 234 -23.22 -3.93 -2.96
N ILE A 235 -22.72 -5.13 -2.60
CA ILE A 235 -23.07 -6.37 -3.29
C ILE A 235 -24.58 -6.65 -3.19
N GLU A 236 -25.19 -6.37 -2.04
CA GLU A 236 -26.62 -6.57 -1.83
C GLU A 236 -27.51 -5.66 -2.68
N LYS A 237 -27.01 -4.48 -3.11
CA LYS A 237 -27.73 -3.61 -4.04
C LYS A 237 -27.86 -4.21 -5.44
N HIS A 238 -27.00 -5.17 -5.79
CA HIS A 238 -27.02 -5.84 -7.10
C HIS A 238 -27.87 -7.13 -7.12
N LYS A 239 -28.53 -7.48 -6.00
CA LYS A 239 -29.41 -8.65 -5.91
C LYS A 239 -30.87 -8.36 -6.29
N TYR A 240 -31.22 -7.10 -6.47
CA TYR A 240 -32.56 -6.60 -6.80
C TYR A 240 -32.46 -5.63 -7.99
#